data_AF-A0A3D0PP04-F1
#
_entry.id   AF-A0A3D0PP04-F1
#
_cell.length_a   1.000
_cell.length_b   1.000
_cell.length_c   1.000
_cell.angle_alpha   90.00
_cell.angle_beta   90.00
_cell.angle_gamma   90.00
#
_symmetry.space_group_name_H-M   'P 1'
#
loop_
_entity.id
_entity.type
_entity.pdbx_description
1 polymer ?
#
loop_
_entity_poly.entity_id
_entity_poly.type
_entity_poly.pdbx_seq_one_letter_code
_entity_poly.pdbx_strand_id
1 'polypeptide(L)'
;MVEILEKMVAAAAGANVDKSQNALYEITGIFFKALANMSMDVPELYKRYLVKNQLNTFRQDHGYKEGTYVKIWDAVEDNVVAFNIMDEHPDLTPEQLYKKLEAEYKP
;
A
#
# COMPACT_ATOMS: atom_id res chain seq x y z
N MET A 1 -14.21 -14.00 2.34
CA MET A 1 -12.93 -13.29 2.60
C MET A 1 -11.99 -14.16 3.42
N VAL A 2 -12.40 -14.65 4.60
CA VAL A 2 -11.60 -15.55 5.46
C VAL A 2 -11.07 -16.77 4.69
N GLU A 3 -11.94 -17.47 3.96
CA GLU A 3 -11.56 -18.66 3.16
C GLU A 3 -10.47 -18.37 2.10
N ILE A 4 -10.45 -17.16 1.52
CA ILE A 4 -9.44 -16.76 0.53
C ILE A 4 -8.09 -16.55 1.20
N LEU A 5 -8.09 -15.92 2.38
CA LEU A 5 -6.88 -15.71 3.16
C LEU A 5 -6.30 -17.03 3.66
N GLU A 6 -7.15 -17.95 4.11
CA GLU A 6 -6.74 -19.31 4.51
C GLU A 6 -6.07 -20.06 3.35
N LYS A 7 -6.65 -20.00 2.15
CA LYS A 7 -6.06 -20.60 0.94
C LYS A 7 -4.71 -19.96 0.58
N MET A 8 -4.59 -18.64 0.70
CA MET A 8 -3.33 -17.94 0.43
C MET A 8 -2.22 -18.36 1.42
N VAL A 9 -2.57 -18.50 2.71
CA VAL A 9 -1.64 -18.96 3.76
C VAL A 9 -1.23 -20.41 3.53
N ALA A 10 -2.17 -21.29 3.16
CA ALA A 10 -1.88 -22.69 2.86
C ALA A 10 -0.92 -22.83 1.67
N ALA A 11 -1.15 -22.08 0.58
CA ALA A 11 -0.27 -22.08 -0.60
C ALA A 11 1.15 -21.59 -0.24
N ALA A 12 1.26 -20.51 0.55
CA ALA A 12 2.55 -19.99 1.01
C ALA A 12 3.30 -20.97 1.93
N ALA A 13 2.58 -21.66 2.84
CA ALA A 13 3.17 -22.66 3.71
C ALA A 13 3.69 -23.88 2.94
N GLY A 14 2.92 -24.37 1.95
CA GLY A 14 3.33 -25.49 1.10
C GLY A 14 4.59 -25.20 0.29
N ALA A 15 4.73 -23.99 -0.25
CA ALA A 15 5.90 -23.54 -1.02
C ALA A 15 7.21 -23.57 -0.22
N ASN A 16 7.13 -23.31 1.09
CA ASN A 16 8.29 -23.33 1.98
C ASN A 16 8.77 -24.76 2.28
N VAL A 17 7.89 -25.75 2.15
CA VAL A 17 8.17 -27.17 2.40
C VAL A 17 8.73 -27.84 1.15
N ASP A 18 8.16 -27.54 -0.02
CA ASP A 18 8.61 -28.06 -1.31
C ASP A 18 8.95 -26.92 -2.28
N LYS A 19 10.24 -26.59 -2.37
CA LYS A 19 10.75 -25.52 -3.23
C LYS A 19 10.60 -25.79 -4.73
N SER A 20 10.21 -27.01 -5.13
CA SER A 20 9.89 -27.33 -6.53
C SER A 20 8.47 -26.88 -6.92
N GLN A 21 7.61 -26.61 -5.94
CA GLN A 21 6.27 -26.06 -6.15
C GLN A 21 6.37 -24.56 -6.44
N ASN A 22 5.97 -24.15 -7.64
CA ASN A 22 5.85 -22.73 -7.97
C ASN A 22 4.53 -22.16 -7.43
N ALA A 23 4.50 -21.87 -6.12
CA ALA A 23 3.34 -21.27 -5.47
C ALA A 23 3.09 -19.81 -5.87
N LEU A 24 4.00 -19.16 -6.61
CA LEU A 24 3.85 -17.77 -7.01
C LEU A 24 2.58 -17.57 -7.86
N TYR A 25 2.33 -18.45 -8.83
CA TYR A 25 1.14 -18.38 -9.67
C TYR A 25 -0.15 -18.59 -8.86
N GLU A 26 -0.13 -19.55 -7.94
CA GLU A 26 -1.28 -19.85 -7.08
C GLU A 26 -1.59 -18.68 -6.14
N ILE A 27 -0.59 -18.19 -5.42
CA ILE A 27 -0.72 -17.05 -4.50
C ILE A 27 -1.18 -15.80 -5.26
N THR A 28 -0.62 -15.53 -6.44
CA THR A 28 -1.02 -14.40 -7.29
C THR A 28 -2.50 -14.54 -7.72
N GLY A 29 -2.91 -15.74 -8.12
CA GLY A 29 -4.30 -16.00 -8.48
C GLY A 29 -5.26 -15.83 -7.30
N ILE A 30 -4.87 -16.27 -6.09
CA ILE A 30 -5.66 -16.09 -4.86
C ILE A 30 -5.73 -14.60 -4.48
N PHE A 31 -4.63 -13.87 -4.64
CA PHE A 31 -4.57 -12.42 -4.39
C PHE A 31 -5.57 -11.65 -5.27
N PHE A 32 -5.59 -11.87 -6.58
CA PHE A 32 -6.56 -11.19 -7.46
C PHE A 32 -8.02 -11.60 -7.18
N LYS A 33 -8.27 -12.84 -6.72
CA LYS A 33 -9.60 -13.23 -6.22
C LYS A 33 -9.99 -12.46 -4.96
N ALA A 34 -9.03 -12.18 -4.07
CA ALA A 34 -9.27 -11.35 -2.90
C ALA A 34 -9.65 -9.92 -3.29
N LEU A 35 -8.90 -9.33 -4.22
CA LEU A 35 -9.17 -7.99 -4.75
C LEU A 35 -10.56 -7.88 -5.40
N ALA A 36 -10.92 -8.86 -6.24
CA ALA A 36 -12.23 -8.90 -6.87
C ALA A 36 -13.37 -8.95 -5.84
N ASN A 37 -13.22 -9.73 -4.77
CA ASN A 37 -14.19 -9.78 -3.67
C ASN A 37 -14.32 -8.46 -2.89
N MET A 38 -13.29 -7.62 -2.93
CA MET A 38 -13.30 -6.27 -2.34
C MET A 38 -13.77 -5.21 -3.34
N SER A 39 -14.21 -5.62 -4.54
CA SER A 39 -14.55 -4.70 -5.64
C SER A 39 -13.39 -3.75 -6.00
N MET A 40 -12.15 -4.22 -5.87
CA MET A 40 -10.94 -3.47 -6.20
C MET A 40 -10.40 -3.94 -7.55
N ASP A 41 -10.27 -3.02 -8.49
CA ASP A 41 -9.68 -3.27 -9.80
C ASP A 41 -8.18 -2.93 -9.83
N VAL A 42 -7.53 -3.20 -10.96
CA VAL A 42 -6.09 -2.96 -11.14
C VAL A 42 -5.71 -1.47 -11.06
N PRO A 43 -6.46 -0.53 -11.68
CA PRO A 43 -6.23 0.90 -11.47
C PRO A 43 -6.26 1.34 -10.00
N GLU A 44 -7.27 0.90 -9.23
CA GLU A 44 -7.37 1.24 -7.80
C GLU A 44 -6.23 0.62 -6.99
N LEU A 45 -5.83 -0.62 -7.31
CA LEU A 45 -4.66 -1.24 -6.70
C LEU A 45 -3.39 -0.42 -6.98
N TYR A 46 -3.19 0.01 -8.23
CA TYR A 46 -2.05 0.82 -8.63
C TYR A 46 -2.02 2.17 -7.91
N LYS A 47 -3.16 2.86 -7.83
CA LYS A 47 -3.31 4.12 -7.08
C LYS A 47 -2.90 3.94 -5.61
N ARG A 48 -3.43 2.91 -4.94
CA ARG A 48 -3.09 2.60 -3.54
C ARG A 48 -1.60 2.30 -3.37
N TYR A 49 -1.01 1.55 -4.29
CA TYR A 49 0.42 1.27 -4.29
C TYR A 49 1.25 2.55 -4.41
N LEU A 50 0.93 3.42 -5.38
CA LEU A 50 1.65 4.67 -5.61
C LEU A 50 1.60 5.57 -4.38
N VAL A 51 0.40 5.79 -3.81
CA VAL A 51 0.22 6.61 -2.60
C VAL A 51 1.04 6.07 -1.43
N LYS A 52 0.94 4.76 -1.17
CA LYS A 52 1.68 4.12 -0.07
C LYS A 52 3.19 4.14 -0.28
N ASN A 53 3.65 3.92 -1.51
CA ASN A 53 5.06 3.94 -1.83
C ASN A 53 5.63 5.34 -1.57
N GLN A 54 4.97 6.39 -2.08
CA GLN A 54 5.46 7.75 -1.91
C GLN A 54 5.41 8.21 -0.45
N LEU A 55 4.34 7.87 0.28
CA LEU A 55 4.23 8.19 1.70
C LEU A 55 5.31 7.45 2.54
N ASN A 56 5.65 6.21 2.19
CA ASN A 56 6.73 5.50 2.86
C ASN A 56 8.10 6.15 2.61
N THR A 57 8.37 6.61 1.39
CA THR A 57 9.56 7.42 1.08
C THR A 57 9.57 8.69 1.92
N PHE A 58 8.46 9.44 1.91
CA PHE A 58 8.28 10.66 2.71
C PHE A 58 8.60 10.43 4.19
N ARG A 59 8.05 9.37 4.79
CA ARG A 59 8.33 9.00 6.18
C ARG A 59 9.83 8.82 6.44
N GLN A 60 10.53 8.07 5.55
CA GLN A 60 11.96 7.83 5.71
C GLN A 60 12.76 9.12 5.65
N ASP A 61 12.44 10.00 4.69
CA ASP A 61 13.13 11.28 4.52
C ASP A 61 12.90 12.24 5.71
N HIS A 62 11.82 12.04 6.47
CA HIS A 62 11.44 12.84 7.63
C HIS A 62 11.73 12.16 8.98
N GLY A 63 12.63 11.19 8.98
CA GLY A 63 13.19 10.66 10.22
C GLY A 63 12.38 9.52 10.87
N TYR A 64 11.65 8.73 10.07
CA TYR A 64 10.86 7.61 10.60
C TYR A 64 11.71 6.53 11.27
N LYS A 65 12.92 6.26 10.78
CA LYS A 65 13.83 5.30 11.42
C LYS A 65 14.48 5.87 12.68
N GLU A 66 14.61 7.18 12.72
CA GLU A 66 15.18 7.99 13.79
C GLU A 66 14.13 8.25 14.89
N GLY A 67 12.85 7.98 14.62
CA GLY A 67 11.73 8.17 15.54
C GLY A 67 11.26 9.62 15.65
N THR A 68 11.72 10.51 14.77
CA THR A 68 11.36 11.94 14.78
C THR A 68 10.17 12.28 13.90
N TYR A 69 9.76 11.36 13.02
CA TYR A 69 8.61 11.54 12.14
C TYR A 69 7.29 11.61 12.89
N VAL A 70 6.47 12.62 12.58
CA VAL A 70 5.11 12.76 13.14
C VAL A 70 4.10 12.15 12.16
N LYS A 71 3.42 11.08 12.58
CA LYS A 71 2.43 10.37 11.76
C LYS A 71 1.06 11.07 11.73
N ILE A 72 0.78 11.91 12.72
CA ILE A 72 -0.51 12.61 12.86
C ILE A 72 -0.31 14.07 12.47
N TRP A 73 -0.88 14.48 11.33
CA TRP A 73 -0.80 15.84 10.80
C TRP A 73 -2.12 16.55 11.09
N ASP A 74 -2.10 17.63 11.86
CA ASP A 74 -3.32 18.38 12.23
C ASP A 74 -4.48 17.47 12.72
N ALA A 75 -4.17 16.50 13.59
CA ALA A 75 -5.08 15.47 14.13
C ALA A 75 -5.57 14.39 13.14
N VAL A 76 -5.05 14.37 11.91
CA VAL A 76 -5.37 13.38 10.88
C VAL A 76 -4.15 12.48 10.63
N GLU A 77 -4.36 11.17 10.44
CA GLU A 77 -3.24 10.27 10.09
C GLU A 77 -2.73 10.58 8.67
N ASP A 78 -1.41 10.61 8.51
CA ASP A 78 -0.69 10.86 7.24
C ASP A 78 -1.24 10.06 6.04
N ASN A 79 -1.71 8.83 6.28
CA ASN A 79 -2.28 7.98 5.26
C ASN A 79 -3.59 8.53 4.69
N VAL A 80 -4.45 9.12 5.53
CA VAL A 80 -5.73 9.72 5.13
C VAL A 80 -5.42 10.97 4.32
N VAL A 81 -4.47 11.80 4.77
CA VAL A 81 -4.03 12.99 4.02
C VAL A 81 -3.50 12.61 2.64
N ALA A 82 -2.61 11.61 2.57
CA ALA A 82 -2.03 11.16 1.30
C ALA A 82 -3.08 10.61 0.32
N PHE A 83 -4.08 9.87 0.82
CA PHE A 83 -5.19 9.40 0.00
C PHE A 83 -6.10 10.53 -0.45
N ASN A 84 -6.46 11.45 0.45
CA ASN A 84 -7.29 12.61 0.10
C ASN A 84 -6.64 13.47 -0.99
N ILE A 85 -5.33 13.73 -0.90
CA ILE A 85 -4.59 14.46 -1.94
C ILE A 85 -4.72 13.78 -3.31
N MET A 86 -4.59 12.46 -3.36
CA MET A 86 -4.67 11.69 -4.61
C MET A 86 -6.12 11.51 -5.09
N ASP A 87 -7.10 11.51 -4.18
CA ASP A 87 -8.52 11.49 -4.53
C ASP A 87 -8.97 12.82 -5.15
N GLU A 88 -8.47 13.94 -4.63
CA GLU A 88 -8.71 15.29 -5.16
C GLU A 88 -7.96 15.56 -6.47
N HIS A 89 -6.84 14.88 -6.69
CA HIS A 89 -5.97 15.05 -7.85
C HIS A 89 -5.49 13.70 -8.42
N PRO A 90 -6.37 12.95 -9.12
CA PRO A 90 -6.08 11.58 -9.56
C PRO A 90 -4.95 11.47 -10.60
N ASP A 91 -4.60 12.56 -11.27
CA ASP A 91 -3.56 12.59 -12.31
C ASP A 91 -2.15 12.96 -11.78
N LEU A 92 -1.97 13.05 -10.45
CA LEU A 92 -0.67 13.41 -9.88
C LEU A 92 0.40 12.36 -10.19
N THR A 93 1.57 12.82 -10.62
CA THR A 93 2.76 11.98 -10.63
C THR A 93 3.25 11.72 -9.19
N PRO A 94 4.05 10.67 -8.94
CA PRO A 94 4.64 10.41 -7.63
C PRO A 94 5.39 11.63 -7.05
N GLU A 95 6.12 12.36 -7.89
CA GLU A 95 6.88 13.56 -7.48
C GLU A 95 5.94 14.71 -7.10
N GLN A 96 4.81 14.85 -7.80
CA GLN A 96 3.81 15.87 -7.48
C GLN A 96 3.06 15.53 -6.19
N LEU A 97 2.72 14.26 -5.97
CA LEU A 97 2.17 13.79 -4.69
C LEU A 97 3.15 14.11 -3.54
N TYR A 98 4.43 13.78 -3.71
CA TYR A 98 5.44 14.06 -2.68
C TYR A 98 5.52 15.55 -2.34
N LYS A 99 5.53 16.44 -3.34
CA LYS A 99 5.52 17.89 -3.13
C LYS A 99 4.29 18.38 -2.37
N LYS A 100 3.13 17.74 -2.56
CA LYS A 100 1.93 18.05 -1.78
C LYS A 100 2.02 17.53 -0.35
N LEU A 101 2.60 16.35 -0.13
CA LEU A 101 2.88 15.84 1.22
C LEU A 101 3.80 16.80 1.99
N GLU A 102 4.84 17.33 1.35
CA GLU A 102 5.72 18.37 1.93
C GLU A 102 4.94 19.64 2.33
N ALA A 103 3.96 20.05 1.53
CA ALA A 103 3.16 21.24 1.82
C ALA A 103 2.17 21.03 2.99
N GLU A 104 1.66 19.82 3.16
CA GLU A 104 0.74 19.47 4.25
C GLU A 104 1.46 19.11 5.55
N TYR A 105 2.71 18.65 5.48
CA TYR A 105 3.44 18.20 6.66
C TYR A 105 3.86 19.36 7.56
N LYS A 106 3.33 19.35 8.78
CA LYS A 106 3.66 20.30 9.84
C LYS A 106 4.22 19.49 11.03
N PRO A 107 5.55 19.36 11.15
CA PRO A 107 6.17 18.64 12.25
C PRO A 107 5.95 19.30 13.62
#